data_AF-A0A2D8LE99-F1
#
_entry.id   AF-A0A2D8LE99-F1
#
_cell.length_a   1.000
_cell.length_b   1.000
_cell.length_c   1.000
_cell.angle_alpha   90.00
_cell.angle_beta   90.00
_cell.angle_gamma   90.00
#
_symmetry.space_group_name_H-M   'P 1'
#
loop_
_entity.id
_entity.type
_entity.pdbx_description
1 polymer ?
#
loop_
_entity_poly.entity_id
_entity_poly.type
_entity_poly.pdbx_seq_one_letter_code
_entity_poly.pdbx_strand_id
1 'polypeptide(L)'
;KTDPAPKPKKTTESTLEQSNQDKLMNEISLIIKQAAMAGTLQELEPEKLCSEIRENEQYKCEQKVKIDIQSEMSKTSSHSQGNKDQHPKPDPNSKDPCASVPASAKAECEKGIADAKKDPGPASSYDAYKYTKSFDRNNPPKIAKYNITELNKFSRISKIRSGVGHNYTPDTIEYDPTNKNCKSMKHYLMPVGVPKDNLLYNKTPHTFKWLSIKYFAPVNGMIIGVSYKDNDYGTESNFKIVSMDNPGYYFGFFHVTLLPGLKEGSVVTAGQQIGTFGDENTWGEIAVEVQTKDEYTNKAATYALSFLEVASDEVFQQFSERGVESAADVINTKEYRDANPLACDNSDAGWFIGSGRGGDKADPIFEKWQFESTDNWFFFK
;
A
#
# COMPACT_ATOMS: atom_id res chain seq x y z
N LYS A 1 -27.21 -34.23 22.18
CA LYS A 1 -25.86 -34.06 22.77
C LYS A 1 -24.99 -35.16 22.22
N THR A 2 -24.15 -34.85 21.25
CA THR A 2 -23.14 -35.73 20.67
C THR A 2 -21.83 -34.95 20.77
N ASP A 3 -20.89 -35.46 21.54
CA ASP A 3 -19.57 -34.84 21.72
C ASP A 3 -18.79 -34.80 20.40
N PRO A 4 -18.05 -33.72 20.11
CA PRO A 4 -17.18 -33.68 18.94
C PRO A 4 -15.93 -34.54 19.18
N ALA A 5 -15.53 -35.27 18.13
CA ALA A 5 -14.34 -36.11 18.11
C ALA A 5 -13.05 -35.31 18.40
N PRO A 6 -12.04 -35.91 19.06
CA PRO A 6 -10.78 -35.21 19.35
C PRO A 6 -9.96 -35.01 18.08
N LYS A 7 -9.44 -33.77 17.90
CA LYS A 7 -8.46 -33.44 16.86
C LYS A 7 -7.18 -34.29 17.03
N PRO A 8 -6.52 -34.72 15.93
CA PRO A 8 -5.29 -35.49 16.02
C PRO A 8 -4.18 -34.67 16.67
N LYS A 9 -3.54 -35.21 17.71
CA LYS A 9 -2.33 -34.64 18.33
C LYS A 9 -1.17 -34.77 17.35
N LYS A 10 -0.50 -33.65 17.02
CA LYS A 10 0.83 -33.67 16.38
C LYS A 10 1.77 -34.49 17.26
N THR A 11 2.42 -35.49 16.68
CA THR A 11 3.39 -36.35 17.35
C THR A 11 4.66 -35.56 17.67
N THR A 12 5.28 -35.86 18.82
CA THR A 12 6.47 -35.22 19.39
C THR A 12 7.66 -35.18 18.41
N GLU A 13 7.77 -36.15 17.51
CA GLU A 13 8.76 -36.19 16.42
C GLU A 13 8.63 -35.02 15.44
N SER A 14 7.41 -34.71 14.97
CA SER A 14 7.22 -33.60 14.01
C SER A 14 7.56 -32.23 14.60
N THR A 15 7.42 -32.09 15.92
CA THR A 15 7.72 -30.86 16.64
C THR A 15 9.22 -30.69 16.88
N LEU A 16 9.94 -31.79 17.17
CA LEU A 16 11.39 -31.79 17.33
C LEU A 16 12.09 -31.50 16.00
N GLU A 17 11.58 -32.06 14.91
CA GLU A 17 12.14 -31.85 13.58
C GLU A 17 11.90 -30.43 13.06
N GLN A 18 10.71 -29.86 13.29
CA GLN A 18 10.45 -28.45 12.97
C GLN A 18 11.39 -27.53 13.76
N SER A 19 11.59 -27.81 15.06
CA SER A 19 12.54 -27.07 15.90
C SER A 19 13.97 -27.14 15.39
N ASN A 20 14.37 -28.23 14.73
CA ASN A 20 15.71 -28.36 14.15
C ASN A 20 15.84 -27.54 12.86
N GLN A 21 14.80 -27.51 12.01
CA GLN A 21 14.78 -26.66 10.80
C GLN A 21 14.79 -25.16 11.15
N ASP A 22 14.02 -24.75 12.17
CA ASP A 22 14.03 -23.36 12.65
C ASP A 22 15.40 -22.95 13.20
N LYS A 23 16.12 -23.89 13.83
CA LYS A 23 17.49 -23.67 14.32
C LYS A 23 18.48 -23.45 13.17
N LEU A 24 18.42 -24.29 12.14
CA LEU A 24 19.24 -24.16 10.93
C LEU A 24 19.00 -22.80 10.24
N MET A 25 17.74 -22.36 10.10
CA MET A 25 17.41 -21.07 9.50
C MET A 25 17.93 -19.87 10.32
N ASN A 26 17.96 -19.99 11.65
CA ASN A 26 18.55 -18.97 12.52
C ASN A 26 20.08 -18.92 12.41
N GLU A 27 20.75 -20.06 12.27
CA GLU A 27 22.20 -20.14 12.05
C GLU A 27 22.59 -19.51 10.70
N ILE A 28 21.84 -19.81 9.64
CA ILE A 28 22.04 -19.19 8.31
C ILE A 28 21.85 -17.67 8.38
N SER A 29 20.82 -17.20 9.09
CA SER A 29 20.58 -15.77 9.30
C SER A 29 21.74 -15.08 10.05
N LEU A 30 22.40 -15.78 10.97
CA LEU A 30 23.57 -15.27 11.69
C LEU A 30 24.80 -15.18 10.77
N ILE A 31 25.02 -16.17 9.91
CA ILE A 31 26.11 -16.18 8.92
C ILE A 31 25.97 -14.99 7.97
N ILE A 32 24.75 -14.70 7.48
CA ILE A 32 24.50 -13.55 6.60
C ILE A 32 24.84 -12.23 7.30
N LYS A 33 24.43 -12.06 8.57
CA LYS A 33 24.77 -10.86 9.35
C LYS A 33 26.27 -10.71 9.58
N GLN A 34 26.99 -11.80 9.84
CA GLN A 34 28.44 -11.78 10.01
C GLN A 34 29.15 -11.42 8.70
N ALA A 35 28.71 -11.99 7.57
CA ALA A 35 29.24 -11.65 6.24
C ALA A 35 28.94 -10.19 5.87
N ALA A 36 27.77 -9.66 6.26
CA ALA A 36 27.44 -8.24 6.09
C ALA A 36 28.42 -7.33 6.86
N MET A 37 28.75 -7.67 8.10
CA MET A 37 29.72 -6.93 8.90
C MET A 37 31.16 -7.06 8.37
N ALA A 38 31.50 -8.19 7.76
CA ALA A 38 32.81 -8.46 7.17
C ALA A 38 32.97 -7.94 5.73
N GLY A 39 31.88 -7.52 5.08
CA GLY A 39 31.88 -7.08 3.67
C GLY A 39 32.02 -8.21 2.65
N THR A 40 31.70 -9.45 3.02
CA THR A 40 31.89 -10.66 2.19
C THR A 40 30.57 -11.30 1.74
N LEU A 41 29.48 -10.53 1.71
CA LEU A 41 28.15 -11.03 1.33
C LEU A 41 28.09 -11.68 -0.06
N GLN A 42 28.91 -11.22 -1.01
CA GLN A 42 28.99 -11.75 -2.37
C GLN A 42 29.65 -13.14 -2.44
N GLU A 43 30.33 -13.57 -1.38
CA GLU A 43 31.00 -14.88 -1.29
C GLU A 43 30.05 -15.97 -0.74
N LEU A 44 28.87 -15.59 -0.27
CA LEU A 44 27.88 -16.55 0.22
C LEU A 44 27.15 -17.24 -0.94
N GLU A 45 27.16 -18.57 -0.92
CA GLU A 45 26.41 -19.40 -1.86
C GLU A 45 25.13 -19.94 -1.19
N PRO A 46 23.93 -19.47 -1.60
CA PRO A 46 22.66 -19.87 -0.98
C PRO A 46 22.42 -21.39 -1.00
N GLU A 47 22.83 -22.05 -2.09
CA GLU A 47 22.69 -23.51 -2.28
C GLU A 47 23.53 -24.29 -1.26
N LYS A 48 24.74 -23.83 -0.94
CA LYS A 48 25.58 -24.45 0.12
C LYS A 48 25.00 -24.22 1.50
N LEU A 49 24.54 -23.00 1.79
CA LEU A 49 23.97 -22.64 3.09
C LEU A 49 22.69 -23.42 3.40
N CYS A 50 21.91 -23.75 2.37
CA CYS A 50 20.65 -24.47 2.53
C CYS A 50 20.79 -26.00 2.39
N SER A 51 21.98 -26.55 2.13
CA SER A 51 22.18 -27.97 1.84
C SER A 51 21.76 -28.92 2.98
N GLU A 52 21.76 -28.44 4.23
CA GLU A 52 21.32 -29.20 5.41
C GLU A 52 19.83 -29.02 5.75
N ILE A 53 19.13 -28.13 5.04
CA ILE A 53 17.67 -28.01 5.09
C ILE A 53 17.06 -29.19 4.31
N ARG A 54 15.84 -29.58 4.67
CA ARG A 54 15.11 -30.65 3.98
C ARG A 54 14.93 -30.37 2.49
N GLU A 55 15.07 -31.38 1.66
CA GLU A 55 15.03 -31.27 0.19
C GLU A 55 13.78 -30.54 -0.35
N ASN A 56 12.61 -30.72 0.27
CA ASN A 56 11.37 -30.05 -0.11
C ASN A 56 11.25 -28.59 0.40
N GLU A 57 12.15 -28.15 1.27
CA GLU A 57 12.24 -26.79 1.83
C GLU A 57 13.53 -26.06 1.42
N GLN A 58 14.50 -26.75 0.82
CA GLN A 58 15.76 -26.18 0.31
C GLN A 58 15.51 -25.03 -0.64
N TYR A 59 14.59 -25.18 -1.59
CA TYR A 59 14.22 -24.10 -2.51
C TYR A 59 13.71 -22.86 -1.76
N LYS A 60 12.88 -23.03 -0.72
CA LYS A 60 12.38 -21.91 0.10
C LYS A 60 13.50 -21.25 0.90
N CYS A 61 14.40 -22.05 1.47
CA CYS A 61 15.59 -21.57 2.15
C CYS A 61 16.47 -20.74 1.19
N GLU A 62 16.77 -21.25 -0.01
CA GLU A 62 17.63 -20.57 -0.97
C GLU A 62 17.06 -19.22 -1.41
N GLN A 63 15.74 -19.16 -1.67
CA GLN A 63 15.08 -17.89 -2.00
C GLN A 63 15.15 -16.91 -0.85
N LYS A 64 14.90 -17.36 0.39
CA LYS A 64 15.02 -16.53 1.58
C LYS A 64 16.44 -16.00 1.79
N VAL A 65 17.45 -16.85 1.63
CA VAL A 65 18.87 -16.47 1.75
C VAL A 65 19.26 -15.45 0.68
N LYS A 66 18.82 -15.63 -0.58
CA LYS A 66 19.04 -14.65 -1.67
C LYS A 66 18.47 -13.28 -1.33
N ILE A 67 17.25 -13.24 -0.79
CA ILE A 67 16.57 -11.99 -0.38
C ILE A 67 17.28 -11.36 0.82
N ASP A 68 17.65 -12.13 1.83
CA ASP A 68 18.31 -11.63 3.04
C ASP A 68 19.70 -11.04 2.70
N ILE A 69 20.47 -11.69 1.81
CA ILE A 69 21.72 -11.14 1.27
C ILE A 69 21.47 -9.82 0.55
N GLN A 70 20.48 -9.76 -0.34
CA GLN A 70 20.15 -8.54 -1.10
C GLN A 70 19.67 -7.39 -0.19
N SER A 71 18.94 -7.71 0.89
CA SER A 71 18.51 -6.75 1.90
C SER A 71 19.69 -6.15 2.66
N GLU A 72 20.63 -6.98 3.11
CA GLU A 72 21.83 -6.51 3.82
C GLU A 72 22.79 -5.75 2.90
N MET A 73 22.90 -6.12 1.62
CA MET A 73 23.63 -5.34 0.61
C MET A 73 23.01 -3.94 0.39
N SER A 74 21.69 -3.82 0.50
CA SER A 74 20.98 -2.53 0.39
C SER A 74 21.13 -1.66 1.65
N LYS A 75 21.38 -2.28 2.82
CA LYS A 75 21.65 -1.56 4.07
C LYS A 75 23.09 -1.04 4.15
N THR A 76 24.04 -1.75 3.52
CA THR A 76 25.44 -1.31 3.44
C THR A 76 25.64 -0.16 2.45
N SER A 77 24.77 0.00 1.44
CA SER A 77 24.76 1.20 0.58
C SER A 77 24.19 2.45 1.26
N SER A 78 23.62 2.33 2.47
CA SER A 78 23.02 3.44 3.24
C SER A 78 23.79 3.80 4.53
N HIS A 79 24.91 3.14 4.82
CA HIS A 79 25.68 3.32 6.07
C HIS A 79 26.98 4.14 5.94
N SER A 80 27.03 5.13 5.04
CA SER A 80 28.12 6.12 5.00
C SER A 80 27.67 7.51 5.46
N GLN A 81 26.91 7.61 6.54
CA GLN A 81 26.74 8.89 7.25
C GLN A 81 26.79 8.68 8.75
N GLY A 82 28.01 8.74 9.29
CA GLY A 82 28.24 8.64 10.71
C GLY A 82 29.69 8.92 11.08
N ASN A 83 30.21 10.13 10.82
CA ASN A 83 31.11 10.75 11.78
C ASN A 83 31.22 12.28 11.62
N LYS A 84 31.49 12.92 12.77
CA LYS A 84 31.68 14.35 12.96
C LYS A 84 32.82 14.89 12.10
N ASP A 85 32.50 15.78 11.17
CA ASP A 85 33.30 16.96 10.85
C ASP A 85 32.36 18.00 10.25
N GLN A 86 32.41 19.23 10.78
CA GLN A 86 31.64 20.35 10.26
C GLN A 86 32.23 20.77 8.90
N HIS A 87 31.81 20.07 7.83
CA HIS A 87 32.04 20.57 6.48
C HIS A 87 30.99 21.64 6.14
N PRO A 88 31.40 22.74 5.46
CA PRO A 88 30.47 23.76 5.01
C PRO A 88 29.37 23.12 4.17
N LYS A 89 28.11 23.40 4.48
CA LYS A 89 26.99 23.00 3.64
C LYS A 89 27.19 23.63 2.25
N PRO A 90 27.20 22.84 1.15
CA PRO A 90 27.29 23.40 -0.19
C PRO A 90 26.10 24.34 -0.43
N ASP A 91 26.38 25.53 -0.94
CA ASP A 91 25.35 26.44 -1.44
C ASP A 91 24.71 25.81 -2.69
N PRO A 92 23.41 25.47 -2.66
CA PRO A 92 22.71 24.86 -3.80
C PRO A 92 22.65 25.78 -5.03
N ASN A 93 23.02 27.06 -4.91
CA ASN A 93 23.12 28.02 -6.00
C ASN A 93 24.57 28.34 -6.43
N SER A 94 25.57 27.61 -5.93
CA SER A 94 26.96 27.80 -6.36
C SER A 94 27.12 27.46 -7.85
N LYS A 95 27.73 28.36 -8.62
CA LYS A 95 28.06 28.14 -10.04
C LYS A 95 29.05 26.98 -10.26
N ASP A 96 29.79 26.59 -9.22
CA ASP A 96 30.68 25.42 -9.21
C ASP A 96 30.59 24.71 -7.85
N PRO A 97 29.82 23.62 -7.74
CA PRO A 97 29.65 22.87 -6.50
C PRO A 97 30.94 22.15 -6.03
N CYS A 98 31.94 21.99 -6.90
CA CYS A 98 33.23 21.37 -6.58
C CYS A 98 34.33 22.40 -6.26
N ALA A 99 34.01 23.70 -6.22
CA ALA A 99 34.99 24.74 -5.90
C ALA A 99 35.46 24.69 -4.43
N SER A 100 34.63 24.18 -3.53
CA SER A 100 34.91 24.12 -2.09
C SER A 100 35.51 22.78 -1.62
N VAL A 101 35.67 21.79 -2.51
CA VAL A 101 36.26 20.51 -2.14
C VAL A 101 37.79 20.56 -2.25
N PRO A 102 38.54 19.83 -1.40
CA PRO A 102 39.99 19.72 -1.50
C PRO A 102 40.42 19.24 -2.89
N ALA A 103 41.60 19.69 -3.35
CA ALA A 103 42.10 19.38 -4.70
C ALA A 103 42.18 17.87 -5.00
N SER A 104 42.44 17.03 -3.99
CA SER A 104 42.45 15.57 -4.09
C SER A 104 41.08 14.95 -4.36
N ALA A 105 39.99 15.62 -3.98
CA ALA A 105 38.61 15.15 -4.13
C ALA A 105 37.86 15.83 -5.29
N LYS A 106 38.49 16.82 -5.95
CA LYS A 106 37.84 17.62 -7.00
C LYS A 106 37.44 16.77 -8.21
N ALA A 107 38.34 15.89 -8.68
CA ALA A 107 38.07 15.02 -9.82
C ALA A 107 36.93 14.03 -9.54
N GLU A 108 36.81 13.54 -8.30
CA GLU A 108 35.75 12.62 -7.89
C GLU A 108 34.41 13.34 -7.71
N CYS A 109 34.42 14.57 -7.17
CA CYS A 109 33.25 15.46 -7.11
C CYS A 109 32.72 15.79 -8.52
N GLU A 110 33.59 16.20 -9.44
CA GLU A 110 33.21 16.53 -10.82
C GLU A 110 32.67 15.30 -11.56
N LYS A 111 33.30 14.14 -11.35
CA LYS A 111 32.82 12.86 -11.87
C LYS A 111 31.45 12.49 -11.30
N GLY A 112 31.24 12.60 -9.99
CA GLY A 112 29.95 12.34 -9.35
C GLY A 112 28.83 13.24 -9.87
N ILE A 113 29.10 14.53 -10.13
CA ILE A 113 28.13 15.45 -10.76
C ILE A 113 27.88 15.07 -12.22
N ALA A 114 28.91 14.69 -12.97
CA ALA A 114 28.77 14.26 -14.35
C ALA A 114 27.98 12.95 -14.48
N ASP A 115 28.19 12.01 -13.55
CA ASP A 115 27.49 10.73 -13.48
C ASP A 115 26.03 10.95 -13.05
N ALA A 116 25.76 11.81 -12.06
CA ALA A 116 24.40 12.21 -11.67
C ALA A 116 23.62 12.94 -12.80
N LYS A 117 24.32 13.60 -13.73
CA LYS A 117 23.71 14.21 -14.93
C LYS A 117 23.45 13.20 -16.06
N LYS A 118 24.18 12.08 -16.09
CA LYS A 118 24.07 11.03 -17.12
C LYS A 118 23.08 9.95 -16.75
N ASP A 119 22.95 9.67 -15.45
CA ASP A 119 21.98 8.74 -14.91
C ASP A 119 21.30 9.41 -13.70
N PRO A 120 20.29 10.25 -13.96
CA PRO A 120 19.43 10.66 -12.87
C PRO A 120 18.68 9.37 -12.49
N GLY A 121 19.15 8.67 -11.46
CA GLY A 121 18.34 7.63 -10.83
C GLY A 121 16.89 8.15 -10.62
N PRO A 122 15.90 7.28 -10.35
CA PRO A 122 14.46 7.60 -10.49
C PRO A 122 13.92 8.85 -9.76
N ALA A 123 14.73 9.53 -8.94
CA ALA A 123 14.60 10.94 -8.63
C ALA A 123 14.86 11.87 -9.85
N SER A 124 13.96 11.88 -10.84
CA SER A 124 13.77 13.06 -11.73
C SER A 124 12.47 13.07 -12.56
N SER A 125 11.68 11.98 -12.65
CA SER A 125 10.37 12.01 -13.32
C SER A 125 9.22 12.34 -12.37
N TYR A 126 9.24 11.81 -11.14
CA TYR A 126 8.12 11.91 -10.20
C TYR A 126 7.90 13.33 -9.65
N ASP A 127 8.96 14.10 -9.37
CA ASP A 127 8.84 15.43 -8.77
C ASP A 127 7.99 16.38 -9.63
N ALA A 128 8.04 16.23 -10.95
CA ALA A 128 7.22 16.98 -11.90
C ALA A 128 5.71 16.70 -11.75
N TYR A 129 5.35 15.53 -11.24
CA TYR A 129 3.97 15.08 -11.05
C TYR A 129 3.51 15.14 -9.59
N LYS A 130 4.37 15.58 -8.67
CA LYS A 130 4.13 15.42 -7.24
C LYS A 130 2.99 16.29 -6.71
N TYR A 131 2.86 17.51 -7.22
CA TYR A 131 1.90 18.49 -6.72
C TYR A 131 1.06 19.05 -7.84
N THR A 132 -0.22 19.29 -7.56
CA THR A 132 -1.05 20.12 -8.43
C THR A 132 -0.74 21.59 -8.18
N LYS A 133 -0.76 22.39 -9.25
CA LYS A 133 -0.59 23.86 -9.20
C LYS A 133 -1.85 24.57 -8.72
N SER A 134 -3.01 23.96 -8.90
CA SER A 134 -4.30 24.52 -8.48
C SER A 134 -5.27 23.39 -8.12
N PHE A 135 -6.04 23.60 -7.07
CA PHE A 135 -7.04 22.64 -6.62
C PHE A 135 -8.26 23.37 -6.07
N ASP A 136 -9.41 23.12 -6.69
CA ASP A 136 -10.70 23.47 -6.13
C ASP A 136 -11.33 22.21 -5.54
N ARG A 137 -11.44 22.17 -4.21
CA ARG A 137 -12.03 21.03 -3.51
C ARG A 137 -13.50 20.82 -3.83
N ASN A 138 -14.23 21.89 -4.15
CA ASN A 138 -15.67 21.82 -4.39
C ASN A 138 -16.00 21.42 -5.84
N ASN A 139 -15.01 21.53 -6.73
CA ASN A 139 -15.15 21.16 -8.13
C ASN A 139 -13.87 20.46 -8.64
N PRO A 140 -13.56 19.26 -8.13
CA PRO A 140 -12.39 18.52 -8.59
C PRO A 140 -12.57 18.10 -10.06
N PRO A 141 -11.50 18.08 -10.86
CA PRO A 141 -11.54 17.69 -12.26
C PRO A 141 -11.90 16.21 -12.40
N LYS A 142 -12.68 15.90 -13.44
CA LYS A 142 -13.14 14.54 -13.76
C LYS A 142 -12.09 13.80 -14.59
N ILE A 143 -11.03 13.34 -13.92
CA ILE A 143 -9.81 12.86 -14.57
C ILE A 143 -9.75 11.33 -14.74
N ALA A 144 -10.51 10.55 -13.96
CA ALA A 144 -10.50 9.11 -14.05
C ALA A 144 -11.34 8.64 -15.25
N LYS A 145 -10.64 8.27 -16.34
CA LYS A 145 -11.20 7.91 -17.65
C LYS A 145 -11.57 6.42 -17.76
N TYR A 146 -11.19 5.62 -16.78
CA TYR A 146 -11.52 4.20 -16.72
C TYR A 146 -11.82 3.77 -15.27
N ASN A 147 -12.64 2.75 -15.12
CA ASN A 147 -12.99 2.23 -13.80
C ASN A 147 -11.82 1.44 -13.21
N ILE A 148 -11.64 1.48 -11.89
CA ILE A 148 -10.49 0.84 -11.24
C ILE A 148 -10.53 -0.70 -11.28
N THR A 149 -11.70 -1.28 -11.54
CA THR A 149 -11.95 -2.72 -11.48
C THR A 149 -13.21 -3.11 -12.25
N GLU A 150 -13.47 -4.40 -12.37
CA GLU A 150 -14.70 -4.98 -12.93
C GLU A 150 -15.88 -4.72 -11.98
N LEU A 151 -16.51 -3.54 -12.07
CA LEU A 151 -17.53 -3.08 -11.13
C LEU A 151 -18.65 -4.11 -10.90
N ASN A 152 -19.09 -4.81 -11.94
CA ASN A 152 -20.13 -5.84 -11.87
C ASN A 152 -19.79 -7.03 -10.94
N LYS A 153 -18.53 -7.22 -10.56
CA LYS A 153 -18.10 -8.24 -9.58
C LYS A 153 -18.27 -7.81 -8.13
N PHE A 154 -18.73 -6.59 -7.86
CA PHE A 154 -18.95 -6.05 -6.51
C PHE A 154 -20.42 -5.76 -6.24
N SER A 155 -20.88 -5.99 -5.00
CA SER A 155 -22.26 -5.79 -4.55
C SER A 155 -22.51 -4.44 -3.84
N ARG A 156 -21.44 -3.81 -3.34
CA ARG A 156 -21.51 -2.54 -2.60
C ARG A 156 -20.15 -1.87 -2.56
N ILE A 157 -20.19 -0.56 -2.36
CA ILE A 157 -19.04 0.31 -2.14
C ILE A 157 -19.22 1.06 -0.81
N SER A 158 -18.17 1.16 0.01
CA SER A 158 -18.25 1.92 1.26
C SER A 158 -18.30 3.41 0.96
N LYS A 159 -18.79 4.22 1.90
CA LYS A 159 -18.64 5.66 1.84
C LYS A 159 -17.25 6.09 2.29
N ILE A 160 -16.72 7.20 1.77
CA ILE A 160 -15.58 7.87 2.46
C ILE A 160 -16.07 8.51 3.77
N ARG A 161 -15.16 8.65 4.74
CA ARG A 161 -15.46 8.99 6.14
C ARG A 161 -16.44 8.00 6.79
N SER A 162 -16.50 6.77 6.30
CA SER A 162 -17.22 5.67 6.98
C SER A 162 -16.38 5.08 8.10
N GLY A 163 -17.00 4.21 8.90
CA GLY A 163 -16.29 3.37 9.86
C GLY A 163 -15.72 2.09 9.24
N VAL A 164 -15.78 1.89 7.92
CA VAL A 164 -15.32 0.65 7.27
C VAL A 164 -13.79 0.61 7.21
N GLY A 165 -13.22 -0.56 7.54
CA GLY A 165 -11.78 -0.78 7.51
C GLY A 165 -11.05 -0.02 8.62
N HIS A 166 -10.11 0.85 8.27
CA HIS A 166 -9.27 1.57 9.22
C HIS A 166 -9.06 3.05 8.84
N ASN A 167 -8.43 3.80 9.73
CA ASN A 167 -8.13 5.22 9.53
C ASN A 167 -7.23 5.43 8.30
N TYR A 168 -7.54 6.44 7.49
CA TYR A 168 -6.74 6.84 6.33
C TYR A 168 -6.65 8.36 6.24
N THR A 169 -6.35 8.99 7.39
CA THR A 169 -6.11 10.43 7.48
C THR A 169 -4.69 10.87 7.87
N PRO A 170 -3.73 10.05 8.36
CA PRO A 170 -2.45 10.54 8.90
C PRO A 170 -1.71 11.57 8.04
N ASP A 171 -1.71 11.37 6.72
CA ASP A 171 -1.03 12.27 5.77
C ASP A 171 -1.94 13.33 5.15
N THR A 172 -3.17 13.48 5.67
CA THR A 172 -4.21 14.35 5.11
C THR A 172 -4.53 15.54 6.01
N ILE A 173 -5.18 16.56 5.44
CA ILE A 173 -5.68 17.71 6.19
C ILE A 173 -6.81 17.37 7.19
N GLU A 174 -7.36 16.15 7.16
CA GLU A 174 -8.39 15.69 8.08
C GLU A 174 -7.85 14.86 9.26
N TYR A 175 -6.53 14.80 9.42
CA TYR A 175 -5.89 14.08 10.52
C TYR A 175 -6.27 14.66 11.89
N ASP A 176 -6.75 13.78 12.77
CA ASP A 176 -6.90 14.07 14.20
C ASP A 176 -5.80 13.32 14.98
N PRO A 177 -4.78 14.02 15.50
CA PRO A 177 -3.68 13.40 16.23
C PRO A 177 -4.09 12.81 17.59
N THR A 178 -5.33 13.04 18.04
CA THR A 178 -5.84 12.46 19.29
C THR A 178 -6.49 11.08 19.08
N ASN A 179 -6.63 10.63 17.82
CA ASN A 179 -7.31 9.41 17.43
C ASN A 179 -8.77 9.31 17.91
N LYS A 180 -9.41 10.46 18.22
CA LYS A 180 -10.81 10.51 18.67
C LYS A 180 -11.79 10.71 17.51
N ASN A 181 -11.33 11.18 16.36
CA ASN A 181 -12.12 11.45 15.17
C ASN A 181 -11.41 10.97 13.88
N CYS A 182 -11.13 9.67 13.85
CA CYS A 182 -10.55 8.96 12.72
C CYS A 182 -11.56 8.80 11.58
N LYS A 183 -11.06 8.71 10.34
CA LYS A 183 -11.90 8.62 9.14
C LYS A 183 -11.27 7.67 8.14
N SER A 184 -12.05 6.71 7.64
CA SER A 184 -11.57 5.95 6.49
C SER A 184 -11.81 6.78 5.23
N MET A 185 -10.73 7.22 4.60
CA MET A 185 -10.78 7.98 3.35
C MET A 185 -10.59 7.09 2.11
N LYS A 186 -10.78 5.78 2.28
CA LYS A 186 -10.81 4.78 1.20
C LYS A 186 -12.25 4.41 0.87
N HIS A 187 -12.47 3.99 -0.37
CA HIS A 187 -13.61 3.15 -0.68
C HIS A 187 -13.19 1.68 -0.59
N TYR A 188 -13.98 0.89 0.14
CA TYR A 188 -13.94 -0.55 0.14
C TYR A 188 -15.02 -1.08 -0.80
N LEU A 189 -14.72 -2.10 -1.59
CA LEU A 189 -15.66 -2.75 -2.49
C LEU A 189 -15.84 -4.19 -2.07
N MET A 190 -17.09 -4.58 -1.82
CA MET A 190 -17.41 -5.95 -1.41
C MET A 190 -17.81 -6.80 -2.62
N PRO A 191 -17.17 -7.95 -2.87
CA PRO A 191 -17.54 -8.82 -3.99
C PRO A 191 -19.00 -9.29 -3.95
N VAL A 192 -19.56 -9.66 -5.11
CA VAL A 192 -20.90 -10.25 -5.20
C VAL A 192 -20.95 -11.61 -4.50
N GLY A 193 -22.08 -11.93 -3.88
CA GLY A 193 -22.28 -13.15 -3.10
C GLY A 193 -21.88 -13.04 -1.63
N VAL A 194 -21.20 -11.97 -1.21
CA VAL A 194 -21.01 -11.69 0.21
C VAL A 194 -22.37 -11.35 0.85
N PRO A 195 -22.77 -12.05 1.94
CA PRO A 195 -24.03 -11.74 2.62
C PRO A 195 -23.98 -10.35 3.25
N LYS A 196 -25.15 -9.73 3.37
CA LYS A 196 -25.28 -8.48 4.14
C LYS A 196 -25.09 -8.72 5.63
N ASP A 197 -25.51 -9.86 6.15
CA ASP A 197 -25.37 -10.24 7.57
C ASP A 197 -23.89 -10.52 7.91
N ASN A 198 -23.34 -9.75 8.85
CA ASN A 198 -21.96 -9.86 9.31
C ASN A 198 -21.64 -11.26 9.87
N LEU A 199 -22.60 -11.91 10.55
CA LEU A 199 -22.41 -13.23 11.15
C LEU A 199 -22.31 -14.36 10.12
N LEU A 200 -22.77 -14.10 8.90
CA LEU A 200 -22.70 -15.04 7.78
C LEU A 200 -21.45 -14.84 6.92
N TYR A 201 -20.76 -13.69 7.02
CA TYR A 201 -19.59 -13.36 6.19
C TYR A 201 -18.53 -14.47 6.19
N ASN A 202 -18.01 -14.82 7.37
CA ASN A 202 -16.96 -15.84 7.52
C ASN A 202 -17.44 -17.29 7.27
N LYS A 203 -18.73 -17.50 7.02
CA LYS A 203 -19.33 -18.84 6.83
C LYS A 203 -19.84 -19.06 5.41
N THR A 204 -19.97 -17.98 4.63
CA THR A 204 -20.52 -18.05 3.29
C THR A 204 -19.37 -18.21 2.31
N PRO A 205 -19.30 -19.32 1.56
CA PRO A 205 -18.25 -19.50 0.57
C PRO A 205 -18.38 -18.46 -0.54
N HIS A 206 -17.27 -18.10 -1.17
CA HIS A 206 -17.29 -17.19 -2.31
C HIS A 206 -18.07 -17.80 -3.47
N THR A 207 -18.82 -16.95 -4.17
CA THR A 207 -19.60 -17.38 -5.35
C THR A 207 -18.73 -17.57 -6.59
N PHE A 208 -17.50 -17.03 -6.58
CA PHE A 208 -16.45 -17.20 -7.58
C PHE A 208 -15.10 -16.87 -6.95
N LYS A 209 -14.00 -17.23 -7.62
CA LYS A 209 -12.63 -16.92 -7.15
C LYS A 209 -12.35 -15.42 -7.23
N TRP A 210 -12.18 -14.75 -6.10
CA TRP A 210 -11.91 -13.32 -6.02
C TRP A 210 -10.58 -12.94 -6.64
N LEU A 211 -9.55 -13.78 -6.54
CA LEU A 211 -8.26 -13.59 -7.25
C LEU A 211 -8.41 -13.45 -8.78
N SER A 212 -9.58 -13.72 -9.36
CA SER A 212 -9.86 -13.46 -10.78
C SER A 212 -10.34 -12.02 -11.08
N ILE A 213 -10.59 -11.20 -10.06
CA ILE A 213 -11.04 -9.81 -10.21
C ILE A 213 -9.86 -8.98 -10.68
N LYS A 214 -10.05 -8.26 -11.78
CA LYS A 214 -9.02 -7.43 -12.42
C LYS A 214 -9.03 -6.01 -11.90
N TYR A 215 -7.85 -5.41 -11.86
CA TYR A 215 -7.66 -3.98 -11.60
C TYR A 215 -7.12 -3.29 -12.84
N PHE A 216 -7.54 -2.04 -13.05
CA PHE A 216 -7.16 -1.21 -14.20
C PHE A 216 -6.67 0.16 -13.76
N ALA A 217 -5.75 0.75 -14.51
CA ALA A 217 -5.33 2.12 -14.32
C ALA A 217 -6.47 3.09 -14.69
N PRO A 218 -6.93 3.99 -13.80
CA PRO A 218 -8.00 4.93 -14.11
C PRO A 218 -7.53 6.11 -14.97
N VAL A 219 -6.21 6.32 -15.05
CA VAL A 219 -5.56 7.45 -15.74
C VAL A 219 -4.30 6.98 -16.45
N ASN A 220 -3.80 7.80 -17.39
CA ASN A 220 -2.41 7.70 -17.80
C ASN A 220 -1.53 8.14 -16.62
N GLY A 221 -0.59 7.31 -16.22
CA GLY A 221 0.14 7.54 -14.99
C GLY A 221 1.37 6.69 -14.81
N MET A 222 1.99 6.86 -13.65
CA MET A 222 3.18 6.14 -13.23
C MET A 222 2.91 5.43 -11.90
N ILE A 223 3.28 4.16 -11.82
CA ILE A 223 3.21 3.38 -10.58
C ILE A 223 4.31 3.87 -9.63
N ILE A 224 3.95 4.16 -8.39
CA ILE A 224 4.85 4.64 -7.34
C ILE A 224 4.51 4.00 -5.98
N GLY A 225 5.46 4.08 -5.05
CA GLY A 225 5.27 3.67 -3.65
C GLY A 225 4.88 2.20 -3.50
N VAL A 226 5.42 1.31 -4.33
CA VAL A 226 5.11 -0.11 -4.30
C VAL A 226 5.68 -0.75 -3.05
N SER A 227 4.81 -1.40 -2.28
CA SER A 227 5.14 -2.25 -1.15
C SER A 227 4.60 -3.64 -1.41
N TYR A 228 5.44 -4.66 -1.23
CA TYR A 228 5.09 -6.06 -1.44
C TYR A 228 4.92 -6.79 -0.11
N LYS A 229 4.00 -7.75 -0.10
CA LYS A 229 3.79 -8.65 1.02
C LYS A 229 3.38 -10.03 0.50
N ASP A 230 3.95 -11.08 1.08
CA ASP A 230 3.54 -12.45 0.78
C ASP A 230 2.37 -12.87 1.68
N ASN A 231 1.45 -13.63 1.10
CA ASN A 231 0.35 -14.30 1.77
C ASN A 231 0.17 -15.73 1.23
N ASP A 232 -0.84 -16.46 1.70
CA ASP A 232 -1.10 -17.85 1.30
C ASP A 232 -1.48 -18.03 -0.19
N TYR A 233 -1.76 -16.92 -0.90
CA TYR A 233 -2.15 -16.88 -2.31
C TYR A 233 -1.06 -16.34 -3.24
N GLY A 234 0.07 -15.89 -2.69
CA GLY A 234 1.22 -15.35 -3.41
C GLY A 234 1.61 -13.96 -2.92
N THR A 235 2.33 -13.22 -3.77
CA THR A 235 2.74 -11.85 -3.46
C THR A 235 1.62 -10.87 -3.84
N GLU A 236 1.13 -10.13 -2.84
CA GLU A 236 0.29 -8.95 -3.04
C GLU A 236 1.13 -7.67 -2.94
N SER A 237 0.54 -6.57 -3.43
CA SER A 237 1.16 -5.26 -3.40
C SER A 237 0.16 -4.15 -3.08
N ASN A 238 0.68 -3.12 -2.42
CA ASN A 238 0.05 -1.83 -2.25
C ASN A 238 0.88 -0.80 -3.02
N PHE A 239 0.25 0.08 -3.78
CA PHE A 239 0.94 1.09 -4.58
C PHE A 239 0.02 2.25 -4.92
N LYS A 240 0.56 3.32 -5.50
CA LYS A 240 -0.22 4.42 -6.07
C LYS A 240 0.06 4.56 -7.55
N ILE A 241 -0.91 5.05 -8.31
CA ILE A 241 -0.70 5.60 -9.64
C ILE A 241 -0.80 7.11 -9.52
N VAL A 242 0.29 7.82 -9.82
CA VAL A 242 0.27 9.27 -10.00
C VAL A 242 -0.14 9.62 -11.42
N SER A 243 -1.08 10.54 -11.57
CA SER A 243 -1.54 11.01 -12.88
C SER A 243 -0.47 11.85 -13.56
N MET A 244 -0.10 11.48 -14.79
CA MET A 244 0.84 12.27 -15.61
C MET A 244 0.15 13.44 -16.32
N ASP A 245 -1.14 13.29 -16.65
CA ASP A 245 -1.95 14.34 -17.29
C ASP A 245 -2.42 15.39 -16.27
N ASN A 246 -2.52 15.01 -14.98
CA ASN A 246 -2.98 15.88 -13.90
C ASN A 246 -2.08 15.70 -12.67
N PRO A 247 -0.89 16.35 -12.63
CA PRO A 247 0.03 16.31 -11.50
C PRO A 247 -0.66 16.50 -10.14
N GLY A 248 -0.18 15.78 -9.13
CA GLY A 248 -0.69 15.83 -7.77
C GLY A 248 -1.91 14.96 -7.49
N TYR A 249 -2.50 14.30 -8.50
CA TYR A 249 -3.57 13.33 -8.29
C TYR A 249 -3.02 11.91 -8.20
N TYR A 250 -3.44 11.20 -7.16
CA TYR A 250 -2.97 9.86 -6.84
C TYR A 250 -4.14 8.91 -6.66
N PHE A 251 -3.98 7.69 -7.17
CA PHE A 251 -4.91 6.59 -7.02
C PHE A 251 -4.21 5.45 -6.30
N GLY A 252 -4.53 5.24 -5.03
CA GLY A 252 -3.95 4.19 -4.19
C GLY A 252 -4.70 2.88 -4.33
N PHE A 253 -3.96 1.82 -4.63
CA PHE A 253 -4.39 0.43 -4.75
C PHE A 253 -3.83 -0.40 -3.61
N PHE A 254 -4.62 -1.35 -3.10
CA PHE A 254 -4.24 -2.20 -1.99
C PHE A 254 -4.62 -3.65 -2.27
N HIS A 255 -3.83 -4.58 -1.76
CA HIS A 255 -4.06 -6.02 -1.90
C HIS A 255 -4.17 -6.50 -3.36
N VAL A 256 -3.29 -5.97 -4.23
CA VAL A 256 -3.28 -6.29 -5.66
C VAL A 256 -2.06 -7.14 -5.99
N THR A 257 -2.25 -8.29 -6.64
CA THR A 257 -1.16 -8.96 -7.35
C THR A 257 -0.91 -8.22 -8.65
N LEU A 258 0.17 -7.44 -8.69
CA LEU A 258 0.57 -6.66 -9.84
C LEU A 258 0.97 -7.58 -11.00
N LEU A 259 0.59 -7.24 -12.24
CA LEU A 259 0.93 -8.05 -13.40
C LEU A 259 2.45 -8.14 -13.60
N PRO A 260 2.98 -9.28 -14.08
CA PRO A 260 4.39 -9.41 -14.40
C PRO A 260 4.86 -8.31 -15.35
N GLY A 261 6.00 -7.69 -15.03
CA GLY A 261 6.59 -6.61 -15.81
C GLY A 261 6.18 -5.20 -15.37
N LEU A 262 5.15 -5.06 -14.53
CA LEU A 262 4.84 -3.80 -13.86
C LEU A 262 5.57 -3.74 -12.51
N LYS A 263 6.08 -2.55 -12.16
CA LYS A 263 6.82 -2.27 -10.92
C LYS A 263 6.86 -0.76 -10.65
N GLU A 264 7.53 -0.34 -9.57
CA GLU A 264 7.85 1.06 -9.30
C GLU A 264 8.43 1.74 -10.56
N GLY A 265 7.89 2.90 -10.93
CA GLY A 265 8.29 3.68 -12.10
C GLY A 265 7.68 3.21 -13.43
N SER A 266 6.94 2.11 -13.47
CA SER A 266 6.24 1.68 -14.70
C SER A 266 5.18 2.72 -15.11
N VAL A 267 5.19 3.10 -16.38
CA VAL A 267 4.14 3.93 -16.99
C VAL A 267 2.99 3.04 -17.43
N VAL A 268 1.77 3.49 -17.15
CA VAL A 268 0.52 2.82 -17.51
C VAL A 268 -0.40 3.79 -18.23
N THR A 269 -1.26 3.23 -19.09
CA THR A 269 -2.30 3.99 -19.78
C THR A 269 -3.67 3.75 -19.16
N ALA A 270 -4.58 4.72 -19.24
CA ALA A 270 -5.93 4.55 -18.74
C ALA A 270 -6.60 3.31 -19.38
N GLY A 271 -7.18 2.44 -18.57
CA GLY A 271 -7.79 1.18 -18.98
C GLY A 271 -6.83 -0.01 -19.10
N GLN A 272 -5.52 0.20 -18.96
CA GLN A 272 -4.57 -0.90 -18.89
C GLN A 272 -4.85 -1.75 -17.65
N GLN A 273 -4.96 -3.07 -17.83
CA GLN A 273 -5.00 -4.00 -16.69
C GLN A 273 -3.64 -3.93 -15.98
N ILE A 274 -3.67 -3.69 -14.67
CA ILE A 274 -2.47 -3.55 -13.84
C ILE A 274 -2.27 -4.72 -12.89
N GLY A 275 -3.32 -5.48 -12.61
CA GLY A 275 -3.23 -6.60 -11.68
C GLY A 275 -4.54 -7.35 -11.53
N THR A 276 -4.55 -8.22 -10.54
CA THR A 276 -5.73 -8.88 -9.99
C THR A 276 -5.74 -8.74 -8.48
N PHE A 277 -6.81 -9.17 -7.80
CA PHE A 277 -6.73 -9.35 -6.35
C PHE A 277 -5.53 -10.23 -5.97
N GLY A 278 -4.90 -9.88 -4.85
CA GLY A 278 -3.77 -10.63 -4.29
C GLY A 278 -4.09 -11.46 -3.05
N ASP A 279 -5.28 -11.32 -2.48
CA ASP A 279 -5.75 -12.15 -1.37
C ASP A 279 -7.22 -12.53 -1.61
N GLU A 280 -7.55 -13.79 -1.42
CA GLU A 280 -8.92 -14.28 -1.56
C GLU A 280 -9.81 -13.81 -0.40
N ASN A 281 -9.25 -13.36 0.73
CA ASN A 281 -10.00 -12.95 1.93
C ASN A 281 -10.02 -11.43 2.16
N THR A 282 -9.62 -10.63 1.16
CA THR A 282 -9.57 -9.17 1.26
C THR A 282 -10.72 -8.49 0.50
N TRP A 283 -10.90 -7.19 0.74
CA TRP A 283 -11.88 -6.37 0.03
C TRP A 283 -11.20 -5.49 -1.00
N GLY A 284 -11.98 -5.01 -1.98
CA GLY A 284 -11.44 -4.12 -2.99
C GLY A 284 -11.18 -2.78 -2.34
N GLU A 285 -10.08 -2.12 -2.64
CA GLU A 285 -9.74 -0.85 -2.01
C GLU A 285 -9.25 0.17 -3.03
N ILE A 286 -9.74 1.40 -2.89
CA ILE A 286 -9.21 2.56 -3.61
C ILE A 286 -9.15 3.77 -2.69
N ALA A 287 -8.00 4.45 -2.71
CA ALA A 287 -7.84 5.78 -2.14
C ALA A 287 -7.62 6.78 -3.28
N VAL A 288 -8.22 7.96 -3.19
CA VAL A 288 -7.89 9.06 -4.09
C VAL A 288 -7.37 10.22 -3.26
N GLU A 289 -6.19 10.70 -3.61
CA GLU A 289 -5.53 11.82 -2.94
C GLU A 289 -5.16 12.91 -3.94
N VAL A 290 -5.22 14.15 -3.48
CA VAL A 290 -4.69 15.31 -4.18
C VAL A 290 -3.65 15.98 -3.29
N GLN A 291 -2.40 16.02 -3.74
CA GLN A 291 -1.34 16.75 -3.06
C GLN A 291 -1.18 18.13 -3.70
N THR A 292 -1.31 19.16 -2.88
CA THR A 292 -1.04 20.54 -3.25
C THR A 292 0.23 21.01 -2.58
N LYS A 293 0.83 22.06 -3.13
CA LYS A 293 1.94 22.77 -2.50
C LYS A 293 1.73 24.26 -2.64
N ASP A 294 1.62 24.93 -1.51
CA ASP A 294 1.47 26.38 -1.49
C ASP A 294 2.79 27.02 -1.96
N GLU A 295 2.73 27.84 -3.01
CA GLU A 295 3.91 28.42 -3.66
C GLU A 295 4.65 29.42 -2.76
N TYR A 296 3.94 30.08 -1.85
CA TYR A 296 4.50 31.13 -1.00
C TYR A 296 5.12 30.60 0.30
N THR A 297 4.48 29.60 0.91
CA THR A 297 4.88 29.01 2.19
C THR A 297 5.63 27.69 2.02
N ASN A 298 5.67 27.13 0.81
CA ASN A 298 6.28 25.85 0.47
C ASN A 298 5.68 24.67 1.28
N LYS A 299 4.49 24.86 1.89
CA LYS A 299 3.78 23.84 2.68
C LYS A 299 2.97 22.95 1.76
N ALA A 300 3.11 21.64 1.94
CA ALA A 300 2.29 20.65 1.25
C ALA A 300 1.00 20.36 2.04
N ALA A 301 -0.07 20.04 1.33
CA ALA A 301 -1.32 19.55 1.91
C ALA A 301 -1.86 18.40 1.07
N THR A 302 -2.42 17.38 1.73
CA THR A 302 -3.07 16.26 1.05
C THR A 302 -4.56 16.26 1.35
N TYR A 303 -5.36 16.22 0.29
CA TYR A 303 -6.80 16.11 0.35
C TYR A 303 -7.19 14.72 -0.11
N ALA A 304 -8.02 14.00 0.64
CA ALA A 304 -8.55 12.73 0.19
C ALA A 304 -9.96 12.90 -0.39
N LEU A 305 -10.19 12.33 -1.58
CA LEU A 305 -11.43 12.42 -2.36
C LEU A 305 -12.09 11.04 -2.46
N SER A 306 -13.39 11.04 -2.71
CA SER A 306 -14.07 9.87 -3.26
C SER A 306 -13.59 9.65 -4.69
N PHE A 307 -13.48 8.39 -5.12
CA PHE A 307 -13.22 8.07 -6.52
C PHE A 307 -14.29 8.66 -7.45
N LEU A 308 -15.55 8.72 -7.00
CA LEU A 308 -16.66 9.25 -7.79
C LEU A 308 -16.63 10.79 -7.89
N GLU A 309 -15.89 11.49 -7.01
CA GLU A 309 -15.65 12.93 -7.17
C GLU A 309 -14.76 13.22 -8.39
N VAL A 310 -13.89 12.28 -8.80
CA VAL A 310 -12.95 12.46 -9.93
C VAL A 310 -13.24 11.56 -11.14
N ALA A 311 -14.28 10.73 -11.09
CA ALA A 311 -14.74 9.90 -12.20
C ALA A 311 -15.20 10.74 -13.39
N SER A 312 -14.81 10.38 -14.61
CA SER A 312 -15.42 10.93 -15.82
C SER A 312 -16.91 10.58 -15.88
N ASP A 313 -17.67 11.29 -16.71
CA ASP A 313 -19.10 11.02 -16.87
C ASP A 313 -19.36 9.58 -17.34
N GLU A 314 -18.51 9.04 -18.22
CA GLU A 314 -18.61 7.64 -18.67
C GLU A 314 -18.31 6.63 -17.57
N VAL A 315 -17.36 6.93 -16.68
CA VAL A 315 -17.08 6.07 -15.52
C VAL A 315 -18.20 6.17 -14.50
N PHE A 316 -18.68 7.38 -14.22
CA PHE A 316 -19.77 7.61 -13.28
C PHE A 316 -21.08 6.95 -13.75
N GLN A 317 -21.36 6.97 -15.05
CA GLN A 317 -22.52 6.30 -15.66
C GLN A 317 -22.59 4.80 -15.28
N GLN A 318 -21.45 4.12 -15.18
CA GLN A 318 -21.41 2.71 -14.74
C GLN A 318 -21.89 2.52 -13.30
N PHE A 319 -21.66 3.50 -12.41
CA PHE A 319 -22.20 3.50 -11.05
C PHE A 319 -23.68 3.90 -11.03
N SER A 320 -24.09 4.83 -11.90
CA SER A 320 -25.49 5.24 -12.04
C SER A 320 -26.40 4.13 -12.55
N GLU A 321 -25.92 3.31 -13.48
CA GLU A 321 -26.61 2.07 -13.92
C GLU A 321 -26.86 1.09 -12.76
N ARG A 322 -26.10 1.24 -11.67
CA ARG A 322 -26.19 0.44 -10.45
C ARG A 322 -26.83 1.19 -9.29
N GLY A 323 -27.46 2.33 -9.58
CA GLY A 323 -28.30 3.08 -8.66
C GLY A 323 -27.66 4.27 -7.97
N VAL A 324 -26.38 4.57 -8.20
CA VAL A 324 -25.74 5.77 -7.63
C VAL A 324 -26.20 7.01 -8.38
N GLU A 325 -26.93 7.89 -7.72
CA GLU A 325 -27.50 9.10 -8.33
C GLU A 325 -26.50 10.25 -8.32
N SER A 326 -25.63 10.30 -7.30
CA SER A 326 -24.60 11.33 -7.17
C SER A 326 -23.36 10.81 -6.44
N ALA A 327 -22.20 11.47 -6.62
CA ALA A 327 -21.01 11.16 -5.82
C ALA A 327 -21.26 11.33 -4.30
N ALA A 328 -22.21 12.19 -3.91
CA ALA A 328 -22.56 12.38 -2.50
C ALA A 328 -23.16 11.12 -1.85
N ASP A 329 -23.74 10.21 -2.62
CA ASP A 329 -24.34 8.97 -2.11
C ASP A 329 -23.29 8.05 -1.44
N VAL A 330 -22.02 8.21 -1.86
CA VAL A 330 -20.87 7.46 -1.33
C VAL A 330 -19.95 8.32 -0.47
N ILE A 331 -20.44 9.45 0.05
CA ILE A 331 -19.66 10.38 0.88
C ILE A 331 -20.43 10.67 2.15
N ASN A 332 -19.83 10.37 3.31
CA ASN A 332 -20.21 11.06 4.53
C ASN A 332 -19.50 12.43 4.54
N THR A 333 -20.24 13.50 4.79
CA THR A 333 -19.65 14.85 4.84
C THR A 333 -18.67 14.97 6.00
N LYS A 334 -17.72 15.89 5.88
CA LYS A 334 -16.76 16.15 6.95
C LYS A 334 -17.48 16.63 8.20
N GLU A 335 -18.44 17.53 8.03
CA GLU A 335 -19.24 18.13 9.10
C GLU A 335 -20.04 17.05 9.84
N TYR A 336 -20.66 16.12 9.11
CA TYR A 336 -21.36 15.00 9.72
C TYR A 336 -20.41 14.12 10.55
N ARG A 337 -19.24 13.77 10.00
CA ARG A 337 -18.28 12.92 10.71
C ARG A 337 -17.67 13.63 11.91
N ASP A 338 -17.40 14.92 11.82
CA ASP A 338 -16.88 15.70 12.96
C ASP A 338 -17.93 15.83 14.08
N ALA A 339 -19.21 15.90 13.74
CA ALA A 339 -20.30 15.87 14.71
C ALA A 339 -20.58 14.45 15.28
N ASN A 340 -20.16 13.40 14.58
CA ASN A 340 -20.36 12.00 14.94
C ASN A 340 -19.02 11.23 14.88
N PRO A 341 -18.05 11.59 15.74
CA PRO A 341 -16.67 11.14 15.60
C PRO A 341 -16.52 9.64 15.86
N LEU A 342 -15.59 9.00 15.15
CA LEU A 342 -15.19 7.62 15.39
C LEU A 342 -13.78 7.59 15.96
N ALA A 343 -13.60 6.98 17.11
CA ALA A 343 -12.27 6.75 17.67
C ALA A 343 -11.56 5.59 16.97
N CYS A 344 -10.24 5.63 16.91
CA CYS A 344 -9.40 4.51 16.49
C CYS A 344 -8.28 4.23 17.49
N ASP A 345 -7.70 3.05 17.38
CA ASP A 345 -6.55 2.64 18.19
C ASP A 345 -5.26 3.36 17.79
N ASN A 346 -4.18 3.06 18.51
CA ASN A 346 -2.85 3.62 18.26
C ASN A 346 -1.96 2.69 17.41
N SER A 347 -2.53 1.71 16.72
CA SER A 347 -1.77 0.88 15.79
C SER A 347 -1.43 1.68 14.53
N ASP A 348 -0.42 1.26 13.77
CA ASP A 348 -0.06 1.92 12.51
C ASP A 348 -1.24 1.97 11.51
N ALA A 349 -2.15 1.00 11.58
CA ALA A 349 -3.37 0.99 10.76
C ALA A 349 -4.44 1.97 11.27
N GLY A 350 -4.49 2.22 12.59
CA GLY A 350 -5.56 2.98 13.23
C GLY A 350 -6.92 2.29 13.07
N TRP A 351 -7.07 1.09 13.65
CA TRP A 351 -8.34 0.36 13.59
C TRP A 351 -9.41 1.06 14.42
N PHE A 352 -10.64 1.14 13.90
CA PHE A 352 -11.73 1.75 14.66
C PHE A 352 -12.03 0.96 15.93
N ILE A 353 -12.30 1.68 17.02
CA ILE A 353 -12.72 1.07 18.28
C ILE A 353 -14.08 0.38 18.06
N GLY A 354 -14.19 -0.87 18.55
CA GLY A 354 -15.31 -1.78 18.36
C GLY A 354 -15.14 -2.74 17.18
N SER A 355 -14.12 -2.57 16.33
CA SER A 355 -13.94 -3.40 15.12
C SER A 355 -13.38 -4.82 15.35
N GLY A 356 -12.95 -5.13 16.58
CA GLY A 356 -12.31 -6.40 16.91
C GLY A 356 -10.92 -6.61 16.28
N ARG A 357 -10.35 -5.56 15.68
CA ARG A 357 -8.99 -5.55 15.10
C ARG A 357 -8.04 -4.71 15.96
N GLY A 358 -6.73 -4.83 15.69
CA GLY A 358 -5.72 -4.02 16.37
C GLY A 358 -5.51 -4.27 17.86
N GLY A 359 -6.04 -5.40 18.37
CA GLY A 359 -6.01 -5.73 19.80
C GLY A 359 -7.18 -5.13 20.60
N ASP A 360 -8.10 -4.42 19.93
CA ASP A 360 -9.32 -3.93 20.54
C ASP A 360 -10.40 -5.04 20.65
N LYS A 361 -11.32 -4.87 21.61
CA LYS A 361 -12.44 -5.80 21.79
C LYS A 361 -13.51 -5.55 20.73
N ALA A 362 -13.97 -6.63 20.10
CA ALA A 362 -15.13 -6.58 19.22
C ALA A 362 -16.36 -6.04 19.98
N ASP A 363 -17.01 -5.03 19.40
CA ASP A 363 -18.35 -4.59 19.78
C ASP A 363 -19.33 -5.08 18.70
N PRO A 364 -20.17 -6.08 18.99
CA PRO A 364 -21.10 -6.63 18.01
C PRO A 364 -22.06 -5.59 17.41
N ILE A 365 -22.37 -4.51 18.13
CA ILE A 365 -23.21 -3.42 17.61
C ILE A 365 -22.42 -2.62 16.57
N PHE A 366 -21.16 -2.29 16.89
CA PHE A 366 -20.27 -1.59 15.96
C PHE A 366 -19.98 -2.43 14.72
N GLU A 367 -19.59 -3.70 14.86
CA GLU A 367 -19.30 -4.59 13.73
C GLU A 367 -20.51 -4.72 12.80
N LYS A 368 -21.71 -4.89 13.38
CA LYS A 368 -22.95 -4.93 12.62
C LYS A 368 -23.21 -3.61 11.91
N TRP A 369 -23.09 -2.48 12.59
CA TRP A 369 -23.27 -1.16 11.96
C TRP A 369 -22.23 -0.91 10.85
N GLN A 370 -20.97 -1.23 11.10
CA GLN A 370 -19.86 -1.10 10.17
C GLN A 370 -20.10 -1.92 8.90
N PHE A 371 -20.58 -3.15 9.03
CA PHE A 371 -20.71 -4.08 7.92
C PHE A 371 -22.06 -4.01 7.19
N GLU A 372 -23.16 -3.67 7.88
CA GLU A 372 -24.52 -3.81 7.36
C GLU A 372 -25.21 -2.47 7.04
N SER A 373 -24.77 -1.37 7.64
CA SER A 373 -25.49 -0.09 7.58
C SER A 373 -25.29 0.67 6.27
N THR A 374 -26.35 1.34 5.82
CA THR A 374 -26.31 2.34 4.75
C THR A 374 -25.57 3.63 5.15
N ASP A 375 -25.24 3.81 6.42
CA ASP A 375 -24.35 4.89 6.88
C ASP A 375 -22.91 4.68 6.37
N ASN A 376 -22.54 3.42 6.18
CA ASN A 376 -21.20 2.98 5.82
C ASN A 376 -21.11 2.50 4.38
N TRP A 377 -22.20 2.01 3.80
CA TRP A 377 -22.23 1.40 2.47
C TRP A 377 -23.30 2.00 1.57
N PHE A 378 -22.96 2.11 0.29
CA PHE A 378 -23.94 2.15 -0.79
C PHE A 378 -24.09 0.74 -1.36
N PHE A 379 -25.32 0.22 -1.36
CA PHE A 379 -25.63 -1.09 -1.92
C PHE A 379 -26.09 -0.93 -3.36
N PHE A 380 -25.39 -1.55 -4.30
CA PHE A 380 -25.75 -1.50 -5.70
C PHE A 380 -27.08 -2.22 -5.97
N LYS A 381 -27.84 -1.70 -6.95
CA LYS A 381 -29.11 -2.27 -7.40
C LYS A 381 -28.91 -3.55 -8.21
#